data_AF-A0A6G7YWG5-F1
#
_entry.id   AF-A0A6G7YWG5-F1
#
_cell.length_a   1.000
_cell.length_b   1.000
_cell.length_c   1.000
_cell.angle_alpha   90.00
_cell.angle_beta   90.00
_cell.angle_gamma   90.00
#
_symmetry.space_group_name_H-M   'P 1'
#
loop_
_entity.id
_entity.type
_entity.pdbx_description
1 polymer ?
#
loop_
_entity_poly.entity_id
_entity_poly.type
_entity_poly.pdbx_seq_one_letter_code
_entity_poly.pdbx_strand_id
1 'polypeptide(L)'
;MSPRAEIVLRDVHDVPVPSLWPLAPGWWAMLALLAAIGLALALWRWQKHRRLQRANALFDHALAQATTPAQRLQAMSDLLRRAARRQRADADTLTGEAWLSFLDAGLTDQPFTTAGGALIESGLYTPNLTAESVAELEVVARQRFVSWMSAR
;
A
#
# COMPACT_ATOMS: atom_id res chain seq x y z
N MET A 1 -28.18 -4.30 91.40
CA MET A 1 -27.26 -5.16 90.62
C MET A 1 -28.02 -5.67 89.41
N SER A 2 -27.97 -4.93 88.31
CA SER A 2 -28.72 -5.30 87.08
C SER A 2 -27.93 -6.36 86.32
N PRO A 3 -28.57 -7.45 85.85
CA PRO A 3 -27.90 -8.46 85.06
C PRO A 3 -27.47 -7.83 83.73
N ARG A 4 -26.18 -7.91 83.43
CA ARG A 4 -25.66 -7.53 82.11
C ARG A 4 -26.11 -8.61 81.14
N ALA A 5 -26.94 -8.21 80.17
CA ALA A 5 -27.28 -9.08 79.06
C ALA A 5 -25.98 -9.39 78.30
N GLU A 6 -25.53 -10.65 78.37
CA GLU A 6 -24.42 -11.14 77.56
C GLU A 6 -24.86 -11.10 76.10
N ILE A 7 -24.23 -10.20 75.34
CA ILE A 7 -24.43 -10.11 73.91
C ILE A 7 -23.78 -11.36 73.31
N VAL A 8 -24.62 -12.35 72.98
CA VAL A 8 -24.21 -13.54 72.23
C VAL A 8 -23.82 -13.08 70.83
N LEU A 9 -22.53 -12.90 70.60
CA LEU A 9 -21.97 -12.67 69.27
C LEU A 9 -22.21 -13.92 68.43
N ARG A 10 -23.12 -13.79 67.46
CA ARG A 10 -23.42 -14.83 66.48
C ARG A 10 -22.30 -14.83 65.44
N ASP A 11 -21.69 -16.00 65.21
CA ASP A 11 -20.59 -16.20 64.27
C ASP A 11 -20.90 -15.53 62.92
N VAL A 12 -19.97 -14.66 62.51
CA VAL A 12 -19.99 -14.03 61.19
C VAL A 12 -19.81 -15.15 60.17
N HIS A 13 -20.83 -15.37 59.37
CA HIS A 13 -20.75 -16.31 58.26
C HIS A 13 -19.74 -15.75 57.26
N ASP A 14 -18.70 -16.52 56.94
CA ASP A 14 -17.81 -16.19 55.82
C ASP A 14 -18.67 -16.06 54.57
N VAL A 15 -18.83 -14.83 54.10
CA VAL A 15 -19.46 -14.55 52.82
C VAL A 15 -18.52 -15.12 51.78
N PRO A 16 -18.92 -16.12 50.97
CA PRO A 16 -18.05 -16.66 49.95
C PRO A 16 -17.58 -15.49 49.06
N VAL A 17 -16.27 -15.35 48.92
CA VAL A 17 -15.65 -14.35 48.05
C VAL A 17 -16.42 -14.31 46.73
N PRO A 18 -16.94 -13.15 46.31
CA PRO A 18 -17.67 -13.07 45.07
C PRO A 18 -16.75 -13.61 43.99
N SER A 19 -17.16 -14.74 43.40
CA SER A 19 -16.45 -15.31 42.27
C SER A 19 -16.32 -14.18 41.25
N LEU A 20 -15.09 -13.89 40.85
CA LEU A 20 -14.75 -12.82 39.92
C LEU A 20 -15.29 -13.12 38.50
N TRP A 21 -16.43 -13.78 38.34
CA TRP A 21 -16.96 -14.33 37.09
C TRP A 21 -18.50 -14.48 37.07
N PRO A 22 -19.12 -14.45 35.89
CA PRO A 22 -18.50 -14.27 34.58
C PRO A 22 -18.49 -12.79 34.22
N LEU A 23 -17.42 -12.32 33.58
CA LEU A 23 -17.51 -11.13 32.73
C LEU A 23 -18.80 -11.28 31.92
N ALA A 24 -19.78 -10.39 32.16
CA ALA A 24 -21.09 -10.48 31.52
C ALA A 24 -20.89 -10.73 30.02
N PRO A 25 -21.67 -11.63 29.38
CA PRO A 25 -21.42 -12.10 28.02
C PRO A 25 -21.22 -10.99 26.96
N GLY A 26 -21.67 -9.76 27.24
CA GLY A 26 -21.40 -8.57 26.42
C GLY A 26 -19.91 -8.19 26.29
N TRP A 27 -19.03 -8.54 27.23
CA TRP A 27 -17.59 -8.29 27.10
C TRP A 27 -16.95 -9.18 26.03
N TRP A 28 -17.41 -10.42 25.90
CA TRP A 28 -16.99 -11.30 24.82
C TRP A 28 -17.43 -10.77 23.47
N ALA A 29 -18.64 -10.21 23.37
CA ALA A 29 -19.09 -9.52 22.16
C ALA A 29 -18.22 -8.30 21.83
N MET A 30 -17.81 -7.52 22.84
CA MET A 30 -16.91 -6.37 22.63
C MET A 30 -15.51 -6.78 22.21
N LEU A 31 -14.94 -7.82 22.83
CA LEU A 31 -13.65 -8.40 22.42
C LEU A 31 -13.72 -8.99 21.01
N ALA A 32 -14.79 -9.72 20.68
CA ALA A 32 -15.00 -10.26 19.35
C ALA A 32 -15.12 -9.16 18.28
N LEU A 33 -15.82 -8.07 18.60
CA LEU A 33 -15.91 -6.90 17.72
C LEU A 33 -14.54 -6.24 17.52
N LEU A 34 -13.77 -6.03 18.59
CA LEU A 34 -12.42 -5.48 18.49
C LEU A 34 -11.50 -6.38 17.65
N ALA A 35 -11.56 -7.69 17.88
CA ALA A 35 -10.80 -8.67 17.12
C ALA A 35 -11.21 -8.68 15.64
N ALA A 36 -12.51 -8.57 15.33
CA ALA A 36 -13.01 -8.50 13.97
C ALA A 36 -12.52 -7.22 13.25
N ILE A 37 -12.54 -6.07 13.92
CA ILE A 37 -12.00 -4.81 13.39
C ILE A 37 -10.50 -4.93 13.16
N GLY A 38 -9.76 -5.45 14.14
CA GLY A 38 -8.32 -5.68 14.03
C GLY A 38 -7.97 -6.60 12.86
N LEU A 39 -8.71 -7.69 12.69
CA LEU A 39 -8.54 -8.63 11.59
C LEU A 39 -8.88 -7.99 10.24
N ALA A 40 -9.97 -7.24 10.15
CA ALA A 40 -10.36 -6.53 8.93
C ALA A 40 -9.28 -5.52 8.51
N LEU A 41 -8.75 -4.75 9.46
CA LEU A 41 -7.65 -3.82 9.22
C LEU A 41 -6.38 -4.56 8.79
N ALA A 42 -6.01 -5.65 9.47
CA ALA A 42 -4.83 -6.44 9.11
C ALA A 42 -4.95 -7.03 7.70
N LEU A 43 -6.10 -7.60 7.36
CA LEU A 43 -6.39 -8.13 6.03
C LEU A 43 -6.34 -7.04 4.96
N TRP A 44 -6.95 -5.87 5.22
CA TRP A 44 -6.92 -4.74 4.30
C TRP A 44 -5.49 -4.25 4.04
N ARG A 45 -4.68 -4.06 5.11
CA ARG A 45 -3.26 -3.68 4.98
C ARG A 45 -2.47 -4.74 4.23
N TRP A 46 -2.68 -6.01 4.54
CA TRP A 46 -2.00 -7.12 3.89
C TRP A 46 -2.33 -7.21 2.41
N GLN A 47 -3.59 -7.04 2.03
CA GLN A 47 -4.00 -6.99 0.63
C GLN A 47 -3.37 -5.81 -0.09
N LYS A 48 -3.35 -4.62 0.53
CA LYS A 48 -2.69 -3.44 -0.03
C LYS A 48 -1.20 -3.68 -0.25
N HIS A 49 -0.51 -4.22 0.74
CA HIS A 49 0.93 -4.54 0.65
C HIS A 49 1.21 -5.60 -0.41
N ARG A 50 0.39 -6.64 -0.49
CA ARG A 50 0.51 -7.68 -1.53
C ARG A 50 0.31 -7.13 -2.93
N ARG A 51 -0.62 -6.19 -3.13
CA ARG A 51 -0.80 -5.52 -4.43
C ARG A 51 0.44 -4.70 -4.82
N LEU A 52 0.99 -3.94 -3.88
CA LEU A 52 2.23 -3.17 -4.08
C LEU A 52 3.41 -4.08 -4.41
N GLN A 53 3.59 -5.17 -3.66
CA GLN A 53 4.66 -6.14 -3.88
C GLN A 53 4.54 -6.82 -5.24
N ARG A 54 3.33 -7.20 -5.67
CA ARG A 54 3.10 -7.79 -6.99
C ARG A 54 3.42 -6.79 -8.12
N ALA A 55 3.04 -5.52 -7.97
CA ALA A 55 3.37 -4.50 -8.95
C ALA A 55 4.89 -4.29 -9.06
N ASN A 56 5.60 -4.19 -7.93
CA ASN A 56 7.06 -4.12 -7.92
C ASN A 56 7.71 -5.34 -8.55
N ALA A 57 7.28 -6.55 -8.18
CA ALA A 57 7.83 -7.78 -8.73
C ALA A 57 7.64 -7.90 -10.26
N LEU A 58 6.51 -7.42 -10.80
CA LEU A 58 6.28 -7.36 -12.25
C LEU A 58 7.25 -6.39 -12.95
N PHE A 59 7.52 -5.25 -12.31
CA PHE A 59 8.46 -4.25 -12.83
C PHE A 59 9.91 -4.79 -12.80
N ASP A 60 10.32 -5.38 -11.67
CA ASP A 60 11.64 -6.00 -11.50
C ASP A 60 11.85 -7.14 -12.51
N HIS A 61 10.84 -7.98 -12.71
CA HIS A 61 10.94 -9.09 -13.67
C HIS A 61 11.09 -8.60 -15.12
N ALA A 62 10.44 -7.50 -15.50
CA ALA A 62 10.60 -6.93 -16.83
C ALA A 62 12.01 -6.33 -17.02
N LEU A 63 12.55 -5.67 -16.01
CA LEU A 63 13.91 -5.10 -16.05
C LEU A 63 15.01 -6.15 -15.98
N ALA A 64 14.77 -7.26 -15.28
CA ALA A 64 15.72 -8.38 -15.22
C ALA A 64 15.95 -9.02 -16.60
N GLN A 65 14.98 -8.94 -17.52
CA GLN A 65 15.12 -9.41 -18.89
C GLN A 65 15.87 -8.43 -19.81
N ALA A 66 16.08 -7.19 -19.36
CA ALA A 66 16.73 -6.14 -20.13
C ALA A 66 18.22 -6.02 -19.74
N THR A 67 19.10 -6.36 -20.67
CA THR A 67 20.55 -6.35 -20.45
C THR A 67 21.17 -4.98 -20.75
N THR A 68 20.60 -4.25 -21.71
CA THR A 68 21.10 -2.94 -22.16
C THR A 68 20.26 -1.77 -21.62
N PRO A 69 20.84 -0.57 -21.46
CA PRO A 69 20.08 0.63 -21.05
C PRO A 69 18.89 0.94 -21.97
N ALA A 70 19.06 0.74 -23.28
CA ALA A 70 17.99 0.89 -24.27
C ALA A 70 16.83 -0.11 -24.07
N GLN A 71 17.15 -1.39 -23.81
CA GLN A 71 16.12 -2.40 -23.51
C GLN A 71 15.39 -2.10 -22.20
N ARG A 72 16.09 -1.56 -21.18
CA ARG A 72 15.47 -1.17 -19.91
C ARG A 72 14.45 -0.06 -20.12
N LEU A 73 14.84 0.98 -20.87
CA LEU A 73 13.95 2.08 -21.24
C LEU A 73 12.72 1.60 -22.01
N GLN A 74 12.91 0.69 -22.97
CA GLN A 74 11.80 0.10 -23.73
C GLN A 74 10.86 -0.71 -22.82
N ALA A 75 11.40 -1.56 -21.95
CA ALA A 75 10.62 -2.35 -21.00
C ALA A 75 9.80 -1.46 -20.05
N MET A 76 10.41 -0.38 -19.54
CA MET A 76 9.72 0.62 -18.72
C MET A 76 8.59 1.31 -19.48
N SER A 77 8.85 1.73 -20.73
CA SER A 77 7.85 2.39 -21.58
C SER A 77 6.64 1.49 -21.87
N ASP A 78 6.90 0.21 -22.16
CA ASP A 78 5.84 -0.79 -22.38
C ASP A 78 5.02 -1.06 -21.12
N LEU A 79 5.66 -1.13 -19.95
CA LEU A 79 4.97 -1.28 -18.67
C LEU A 79 4.08 -0.08 -18.35
N LEU A 80 4.58 1.15 -18.57
CA LEU A 80 3.82 2.37 -18.35
C LEU A 80 2.60 2.44 -19.29
N ARG A 81 2.76 2.10 -20.59
CA ARG A 81 1.61 2.00 -21.51
C ARG A 81 0.58 0.96 -21.06
N ARG A 82 1.02 -0.23 -20.64
CA ARG A 82 0.11 -1.26 -20.11
C ARG A 82 -0.65 -0.80 -18.86
N ALA A 83 0.00 -0.06 -17.97
CA ALA A 83 -0.64 0.51 -16.78
C ALA A 83 -1.60 1.66 -17.16
N ALA A 84 -1.19 2.53 -18.09
CA ALA A 84 -2.02 3.62 -18.58
C ALA A 84 -3.33 3.14 -19.21
N ARG A 85 -3.29 2.05 -20.00
CA ARG A 85 -4.51 1.40 -20.54
C ARG A 85 -5.51 0.98 -19.48
N ARG A 86 -5.05 0.61 -18.28
CA ARG A 86 -5.95 0.26 -17.16
C ARG A 86 -6.62 1.49 -16.55
N GLN A 87 -6.02 2.67 -16.74
CA GLN A 87 -6.51 3.92 -16.20
C GLN A 87 -7.38 4.69 -17.19
N ARG A 88 -7.02 4.65 -18.48
CA ARG A 88 -7.75 5.27 -19.60
C ARG A 88 -7.65 4.35 -20.82
N ALA A 89 -8.79 3.97 -21.41
CA ALA A 89 -8.81 3.06 -22.55
C ALA A 89 -8.18 3.67 -23.82
N ASP A 90 -8.22 4.99 -23.95
CA ASP A 90 -7.65 5.80 -25.02
C ASP A 90 -6.21 6.28 -24.74
N ALA A 91 -5.58 5.83 -23.64
CA ALA A 91 -4.19 6.20 -23.35
C ALA A 91 -3.22 5.75 -24.46
N ASP A 92 -3.57 4.71 -25.23
CA ASP A 92 -2.77 4.21 -26.35
C ASP A 92 -2.69 5.19 -27.54
N THR A 93 -3.61 6.17 -27.65
CA THR A 93 -3.56 7.17 -28.72
C THR A 93 -2.69 8.37 -28.36
N LEU A 94 -2.21 8.46 -27.12
CA LEU A 94 -1.37 9.55 -26.67
C LEU A 94 0.09 9.32 -27.08
N THR A 95 0.69 10.32 -27.74
CA THR A 95 2.07 10.30 -28.21
C THR A 95 2.78 11.62 -27.89
N GLY A 96 4.10 11.60 -27.74
CA GLY A 96 4.92 12.78 -27.49
C GLY A 96 4.57 13.51 -26.19
N GLU A 97 4.53 14.84 -26.25
CA GLU A 97 4.14 15.71 -25.12
C GLU A 97 2.80 15.35 -24.46
N ALA A 98 1.80 14.93 -25.25
CA ALA A 98 0.49 14.54 -24.71
C ALA A 98 0.56 13.28 -23.84
N TRP A 99 1.49 12.37 -24.17
CA TRP A 99 1.78 11.20 -23.36
C TRP A 99 2.53 11.56 -22.08
N LEU A 100 3.54 12.44 -22.15
CA LEU A 100 4.28 12.92 -20.98
C LEU A 100 3.37 13.66 -20.00
N SER A 101 2.53 14.56 -20.52
CA SER A 101 1.53 15.28 -19.72
C SER A 101 0.56 14.34 -19.02
N PHE A 102 0.19 13.23 -19.68
CA PHE A 102 -0.65 12.20 -19.07
C PHE A 102 0.10 11.40 -17.99
N LEU A 103 1.38 11.09 -18.19
CA LEU A 103 2.21 10.46 -17.17
C LEU A 103 2.36 11.37 -15.94
N ASP A 104 2.46 12.67 -16.14
CA ASP A 104 2.54 13.65 -15.07
C ASP A 104 1.20 14.04 -14.45
N ALA A 105 0.08 13.62 -15.04
CA ALA A 105 -1.25 13.96 -14.53
C ALA A 105 -1.43 13.50 -13.06
N GLY A 106 -1.55 14.47 -12.15
CA GLY A 106 -1.67 14.20 -10.71
C GLY A 106 -0.35 14.00 -9.97
N LEU A 107 0.80 14.26 -10.61
CA LEU A 107 2.09 14.44 -9.95
C LEU A 107 2.40 15.94 -9.86
N THR A 108 2.81 16.40 -8.67
CA THR A 108 3.10 17.83 -8.44
C THR A 108 4.34 18.30 -9.18
N ASP A 109 5.37 17.44 -9.27
CA ASP A 109 6.71 17.83 -9.76
C ASP A 109 6.95 17.52 -11.24
N GLN A 110 5.91 17.06 -11.96
CA GLN A 110 5.97 16.70 -13.39
C GLN A 110 7.29 16.01 -13.79
N PRO A 111 7.67 14.92 -13.12
CA PRO A 111 9.02 14.36 -13.24
C PRO A 111 9.25 13.77 -14.64
N PHE A 112 8.21 13.39 -15.38
CA PHE A 112 8.38 12.89 -16.75
C PHE A 112 8.60 14.02 -17.74
N THR A 113 8.01 15.19 -17.56
CA THR A 113 8.26 16.36 -18.41
C THR A 113 9.60 17.02 -18.05
N THR A 114 9.97 17.06 -16.76
CA THR A 114 11.14 17.79 -16.26
C THR A 114 12.44 16.97 -16.27
N ALA A 115 12.40 15.71 -15.83
CA ALA A 115 13.60 14.86 -15.73
C ALA A 115 13.79 13.94 -16.95
N GLY A 116 12.71 13.58 -17.64
CA GLY A 116 12.71 12.48 -18.62
C GLY A 116 12.06 12.78 -19.97
N GLY A 117 11.61 14.02 -20.22
CA GLY A 117 10.71 14.31 -21.34
C GLY A 117 11.35 13.96 -22.68
N ALA A 118 12.59 14.39 -22.86
CA ALA A 118 13.38 14.07 -24.04
C ALA A 118 13.71 12.57 -24.16
N LEU A 119 13.92 11.85 -23.05
CA LEU A 119 14.37 10.44 -23.07
C LEU A 119 13.24 9.48 -23.45
N ILE A 120 12.01 9.75 -23.01
CA ILE A 120 10.83 8.95 -23.37
C ILE A 120 10.29 9.36 -24.74
N GLU A 121 10.36 10.65 -25.10
CA GLU A 121 9.84 11.17 -26.37
C GLU A 121 10.73 10.83 -27.57
N SER A 122 12.06 10.98 -27.45
CA SER A 122 12.99 10.76 -28.57
C SER A 122 13.42 9.30 -28.74
N GLY A 123 12.57 8.35 -28.34
CA GLY A 123 12.76 6.89 -28.33
C GLY A 123 14.07 6.40 -28.94
N LEU A 124 14.95 5.84 -28.10
CA LEU A 124 16.20 5.18 -28.47
C LEU A 124 17.29 6.07 -29.12
N TYR A 125 16.99 7.32 -29.48
CA TYR A 125 17.88 8.18 -30.27
C TYR A 125 18.28 9.47 -29.52
N THR A 126 18.40 9.42 -28.19
CA THR A 126 19.12 10.47 -27.47
C THR A 126 20.61 10.13 -27.50
N PRO A 127 21.51 11.02 -27.96
CA PRO A 127 22.95 10.76 -28.01
C PRO A 127 23.60 10.49 -26.63
N ASN A 128 22.88 10.76 -25.53
CA ASN A 128 23.40 10.76 -24.17
C ASN A 128 22.62 9.81 -23.24
N LEU A 129 22.21 8.63 -23.73
CA LEU A 129 21.62 7.56 -22.92
C LEU A 129 22.70 6.95 -21.99
N THR A 130 22.95 7.59 -20.85
CA THR A 130 23.83 7.05 -19.82
C THR A 130 23.07 6.10 -18.92
N ALA A 131 23.77 5.11 -18.34
CA ALA A 131 23.16 4.18 -17.38
C ALA A 131 22.58 4.90 -16.15
N GLU A 132 23.16 6.05 -15.78
CA GLU A 132 22.72 6.92 -14.69
C GLU A 132 21.36 7.57 -14.99
N SER A 133 21.20 8.15 -16.18
CA SER A 133 19.91 8.73 -16.59
C SER A 133 18.77 7.71 -16.65
N VAL A 134 19.08 6.46 -17.06
CA VAL A 134 18.10 5.36 -17.07
C VAL A 134 17.75 4.93 -15.64
N ALA A 135 18.72 4.92 -14.73
CA ALA A 135 18.49 4.58 -13.32
C ALA A 135 17.62 5.63 -12.60
N GLU A 136 17.84 6.92 -12.86
CA GLU A 136 16.99 7.99 -12.32
C GLU A 136 15.54 7.87 -12.82
N LEU A 137 15.38 7.63 -14.12
CA LEU A 137 14.06 7.43 -14.71
C LEU A 137 13.37 6.15 -14.21
N GLU A 138 14.14 5.10 -13.89
CA GLU A 138 13.62 3.86 -13.33
C GLU A 138 12.87 4.12 -12.02
N VAL A 139 13.43 4.93 -11.13
CA VAL A 139 12.82 5.25 -9.85
C VAL A 139 11.45 5.92 -10.04
N VAL A 140 11.38 6.94 -10.91
CA VAL A 140 10.15 7.67 -11.19
C VAL A 140 9.12 6.78 -11.90
N ALA A 141 9.54 6.02 -12.91
CA ALA A 141 8.69 5.10 -13.65
C ALA A 141 8.08 4.02 -12.75
N ARG A 142 8.90 3.45 -11.84
CA ARG A 142 8.46 2.45 -10.86
C ARG A 142 7.39 3.01 -9.96
N GLN A 143 7.62 4.18 -9.36
CA GLN A 143 6.65 4.84 -8.48
C GLN A 143 5.33 5.08 -9.22
N ARG A 144 5.40 5.60 -10.45
CA ARG A 144 4.19 5.85 -11.25
C ARG A 144 3.44 4.57 -11.61
N PHE A 145 4.14 3.55 -12.08
CA PHE A 145 3.55 2.25 -12.40
C PHE A 145 2.84 1.62 -11.19
N VAL A 146 3.49 1.63 -10.03
CA VAL A 146 2.92 1.10 -8.79
C VAL A 146 1.71 1.92 -8.35
N SER A 147 1.73 3.24 -8.50
CA SER A 147 0.58 4.10 -8.15
C SER A 147 -0.67 3.73 -8.96
N TRP A 148 -0.56 3.57 -10.28
CA TRP A 148 -1.67 3.16 -11.15
C TRP A 148 -2.11 1.72 -10.90
N MET A 149 -1.17 0.82 -10.62
CA MET A 149 -1.49 -0.57 -10.29
C MET A 149 -2.14 -0.74 -8.91
N SER A 150 -1.93 0.19 -7.99
CA SER A 150 -2.48 0.15 -6.63
C SER A 150 -3.76 0.97 -6.43
N ALA A 151 -4.11 1.86 -7.35
CA ALA A 151 -5.30 2.73 -7.30
C ALA A 151 -6.64 2.01 -7.56
N ARG A 152 -6.76 0.72 -7.23
CA ARG A 152 -7.94 -0.12 -7.48
C ARG A 152 -8.44 -0.82 -6.23
#